data_AF-A0AAJ2TZB8-F1
#
_entry.id   AF-A0AAJ2TZB8-F1
#
_cell.length_a   1.000
_cell.length_b   1.000
_cell.length_c   1.000
_cell.angle_alpha   90.00
_cell.angle_beta   90.00
_cell.angle_gamma   90.00
#
_symmetry.space_group_name_H-M   'P 1'
#
loop_
_entity.id
_entity.type
_entity.pdbx_description
1 polymer ?
#
loop_
_entity_poly.entity_id
_entity_poly.type
_entity_poly.pdbx_seq_one_letter_code
_entity_poly.pdbx_strand_id
1 'polypeptide(L)'
;MPVLDVFHAAADSAVNIAGVIPDPDPVQPPGTEGVTTILAWLKWIGYVVVGGAIIVGGILISVSFRRGEGHDALPKILWPMAGAIVIGGGAALIGILAGA
;
A
#
# COMPACT_ATOMS: atom_id res chain seq x y z
N MET A 1 45.72 9.85 19.49
CA MET A 1 44.35 9.29 19.44
C MET A 1 44.36 8.00 18.63
N PRO A 2 43.96 6.87 19.21
CA PRO A 2 43.74 5.65 18.44
C PRO A 2 42.61 5.88 17.41
N VAL A 3 42.73 5.23 16.24
CA VAL A 3 41.73 5.31 15.15
C VAL A 3 40.32 4.93 15.61
N LEU A 4 40.22 4.08 16.64
CA LEU A 4 38.95 3.67 17.24
C LEU A 4 38.18 4.85 17.89
N ASP A 5 38.87 5.81 18.49
CA ASP A 5 38.25 6.99 19.10
C ASP A 5 37.71 7.95 18.03
N VAL A 6 38.38 8.01 16.88
CA VAL A 6 37.91 8.80 15.73
C VAL A 6 36.63 8.21 15.15
N PHE A 7 36.51 6.87 15.10
CA PHE A 7 35.29 6.21 14.66
C PHE A 7 34.12 6.43 15.62
N HIS A 8 34.34 6.33 16.93
CA HIS A 8 33.29 6.64 17.92
C HIS A 8 32.88 8.11 17.86
N ALA A 9 33.83 9.05 17.81
CA ALA A 9 33.53 10.47 17.69
C ALA A 9 32.77 10.81 16.40
N ALA A 10 33.09 10.15 15.28
CA ALA A 10 32.36 10.31 14.03
C ALA A 10 30.93 9.74 14.11
N ALA A 11 30.74 8.59 14.76
CA ALA A 11 29.43 7.99 14.99
C ALA A 11 28.56 8.85 15.92
N ASP A 12 29.13 9.34 17.03
CA ASP A 12 28.44 10.21 17.98
C ASP A 12 28.04 11.55 17.34
N SER A 13 28.88 12.07 16.44
CA SER A 13 28.59 13.27 15.65
C SER A 13 27.46 13.02 14.65
N ALA A 14 27.44 11.87 13.97
CA ALA A 14 26.38 11.52 13.03
C ALA A 14 25.02 11.35 13.73
N VAL A 15 25.00 10.73 14.92
CA VAL A 15 23.79 10.61 15.75
C VAL A 15 23.34 11.96 16.28
N ASN A 16 24.27 12.83 16.71
CA ASN A 16 23.93 14.19 17.14
C ASN A 16 23.37 15.04 16.00
N ILE A 17 23.95 14.97 14.79
CA ILE A 17 23.45 15.73 13.63
C ILE A 17 22.05 15.25 13.24
N ALA A 18 21.82 13.94 13.24
CA ALA A 18 20.49 13.38 12.98
C ALA A 18 19.45 13.78 14.04
N GLY A 19 19.86 13.96 15.30
CA GLY A 19 18.98 14.44 16.38
C GLY A 19 18.79 15.96 16.44
N VAL A 20 19.67 16.75 15.80
CA VAL A 20 19.62 18.22 15.78
C VAL A 20 18.76 18.75 14.65
N ILE A 21 18.61 18.03 13.55
CA ILE A 21 17.69 18.40 12.47
C ILE A 21 16.28 18.04 12.96
N PRO A 22 15.39 19.02 13.19
CA PRO A 22 14.00 18.71 13.43
C PRO A 22 13.46 18.04 12.16
N ASP A 23 13.09 16.77 12.27
CA ASP A 23 12.34 16.04 11.25
C ASP A 23 10.86 16.09 11.65
N PRO A 24 10.10 17.12 11.23
CA PRO A 24 8.69 17.18 11.54
C PRO A 24 7.99 16.01 10.85
N ASP A 25 7.07 15.35 11.55
CA ASP A 25 6.22 14.34 10.94
C ASP A 25 5.60 14.90 9.65
N PRO A 26 5.44 14.09 8.59
CA PRO A 26 4.70 14.53 7.41
C PRO A 26 3.30 14.94 7.86
N VAL A 27 2.96 16.23 7.76
CA VAL A 27 1.63 16.72 8.09
C VAL A 27 0.98 17.22 6.82
N GLN A 28 -0.24 16.78 6.59
CA GLN A 28 -1.05 17.22 5.47
C GLN A 28 -1.21 18.76 5.48
N PRO A 29 -0.94 19.47 4.36
CA PRO A 29 -1.14 20.92 4.29
C PRO A 29 -2.60 21.32 4.55
N PRO A 30 -2.85 22.39 5.32
CA PRO A 30 -4.20 22.84 5.61
C PRO A 30 -4.98 23.16 4.33
N GLY A 31 -6.26 22.78 4.30
CA GLY A 31 -7.14 22.93 3.13
C GLY A 31 -7.14 21.77 2.13
N THR A 32 -6.34 20.72 2.34
CA THR A 32 -6.31 19.53 1.47
C THR A 32 -7.14 18.34 1.98
N GLU A 33 -7.94 18.52 3.05
CA GLU A 33 -8.81 17.50 3.65
C GLU A 33 -9.81 16.88 2.65
N GLY A 34 -10.19 17.62 1.61
CA GLY A 34 -11.02 17.09 0.53
C GLY A 34 -10.35 15.96 -0.26
N VAL A 35 -9.03 16.01 -0.40
CA VAL A 35 -8.25 14.99 -1.13
C VAL A 35 -8.26 13.67 -0.39
N THR A 36 -8.01 13.68 0.92
CA THR A 36 -8.06 12.46 1.76
C THR A 36 -9.46 11.88 1.80
N THR A 37 -10.49 12.73 1.83
CA THR A 37 -11.89 12.30 1.72
C THR A 37 -12.16 11.57 0.40
N ILE A 38 -11.78 12.15 -0.75
CA ILE A 38 -11.97 11.53 -2.06
C ILE A 38 -11.21 10.20 -2.16
N LEU A 39 -9.96 10.16 -1.69
CA LEU A 39 -9.15 8.94 -1.68
C LEU A 39 -9.78 7.84 -0.81
N ALA A 40 -10.37 8.20 0.33
CA ALA A 40 -11.10 7.25 1.17
C ALA A 40 -12.30 6.66 0.43
N TRP A 41 -13.09 7.48 -0.27
CA TRP A 41 -14.20 7.00 -1.10
C TRP A 41 -13.73 6.11 -2.25
N LEU A 42 -12.66 6.52 -2.96
CA LEU A 42 -12.08 5.74 -4.05
C LEU A 42 -11.63 4.36 -3.59
N LYS A 43 -11.00 4.26 -2.41
CA LYS A 43 -10.61 2.98 -1.80
C LYS A 43 -11.81 2.05 -1.64
N TRP A 44 -12.90 2.55 -1.04
CA TRP A 44 -14.09 1.75 -0.79
C TRP A 44 -14.80 1.34 -2.08
N ILE A 45 -14.93 2.26 -3.04
CA ILE A 45 -15.49 1.96 -4.37
C ILE A 45 -14.65 0.87 -5.05
N GLY A 46 -13.32 1.00 -5.00
CA GLY A 46 -12.40 0.00 -5.54
C GLY A 46 -12.61 -1.38 -4.91
N TYR A 47 -12.74 -1.46 -3.59
CA TYR A 47 -13.01 -2.73 -2.91
C TYR A 47 -14.37 -3.32 -3.26
N VAL A 48 -15.42 -2.49 -3.43
CA VAL A 48 -16.74 -2.98 -3.85
C VAL A 48 -16.66 -3.58 -5.26
N VAL A 49 -15.99 -2.89 -6.19
CA VAL A 49 -15.85 -3.36 -7.58
C VAL A 49 -15.01 -4.64 -7.64
N VAL A 50 -13.86 -4.68 -6.99
CA VAL A 50 -12.99 -5.87 -6.98
C VAL A 50 -13.65 -7.03 -6.24
N GLY A 51 -14.32 -6.77 -5.11
CA GLY A 51 -15.09 -7.77 -4.39
C GLY A 51 -16.19 -8.39 -5.25
N GLY A 52 -16.93 -7.56 -5.99
CA GLY A 52 -17.92 -8.02 -6.97
C GLY A 52 -17.29 -8.88 -8.06
N ALA A 53 -16.13 -8.48 -8.59
CA ALA A 53 -15.41 -9.25 -9.60
C ALA A 53 -14.93 -10.61 -9.07
N ILE A 54 -14.47 -10.71 -7.82
CA ILE A 54 -14.11 -11.98 -7.18
C ILE A 54 -15.34 -12.90 -7.07
N ILE A 55 -16.49 -12.36 -6.65
CA ILE A 55 -17.74 -13.14 -6.53
C ILE A 55 -18.15 -13.69 -7.90
N VAL A 56 -18.18 -12.83 -8.93
CA VAL A 56 -18.51 -13.24 -10.31
C VAL A 56 -17.49 -14.25 -10.84
N GLY A 57 -16.20 -14.02 -10.61
CA GLY A 57 -15.13 -14.95 -10.97
C GLY A 57 -15.33 -16.33 -10.33
N GLY A 58 -15.65 -16.37 -9.03
CA GLY A 58 -15.97 -17.61 -8.31
C GLY A 58 -17.15 -18.37 -8.92
N ILE A 59 -18.24 -17.67 -9.25
CA ILE A 59 -19.41 -18.26 -9.92
C ILE A 59 -19.01 -18.87 -11.27
N LEU A 60 -18.24 -18.14 -12.09
CA LEU A 60 -17.79 -18.62 -13.40
C LEU A 60 -16.86 -19.84 -13.29
N ILE A 61 -15.99 -19.86 -12.28
CA ILE A 61 -15.12 -21.00 -11.97
C ILE A 61 -15.98 -22.22 -11.64
N SER A 62 -16.99 -22.09 -10.77
CA SER A 62 -17.92 -23.17 -10.43
C SER A 62 -18.65 -23.73 -11.66
N VAL A 63 -19.00 -22.90 -12.64
CA VAL A 63 -19.62 -23.35 -13.90
C VAL A 63 -18.61 -24.05 -14.80
N SER A 64 -17.40 -23.49 -14.96
CA SER A 64 -16.33 -24.08 -15.79
C SER A 64 -15.87 -25.45 -15.29
N PHE A 65 -15.91 -25.71 -13.97
CA PHE A 65 -15.63 -27.03 -13.42
C PHE A 65 -16.56 -28.13 -13.96
N ARG A 66 -17.80 -27.79 -14.31
CA ARG A 66 -18.76 -28.75 -14.89
C ARG A 66 -18.49 -29.03 -16.38
N ARG A 67 -17.72 -28.16 -17.04
CA ARG A 67 -17.43 -28.22 -18.49
C ARG A 67 -16.07 -28.86 -18.80
N GLY A 68 -15.27 -29.18 -17.78
CA GLY A 68 -13.91 -29.71 -17.97
C GLY A 68 -12.86 -28.67 -18.37
N GLU A 69 -13.23 -27.39 -18.43
CA GLU A 69 -12.39 -26.25 -18.85
C GLU A 69 -11.60 -25.65 -17.66
N GLY A 70 -11.20 -26.49 -16.69
CA GLY A 70 -10.64 -26.03 -15.41
C GLY A 70 -9.36 -25.20 -15.54
N HIS A 71 -8.62 -25.34 -16.64
CA HIS A 71 -7.41 -24.56 -16.91
C HIS A 71 -7.68 -23.08 -17.19
N ASP A 72 -8.89 -22.72 -17.65
CA ASP A 72 -9.27 -21.36 -18.04
C ASP A 72 -9.96 -20.63 -16.86
N ALA A 73 -9.95 -21.25 -15.69
CA ALA A 73 -10.58 -20.77 -14.46
C ALA A 73 -9.63 -19.91 -13.63
N LEU A 74 -8.31 -20.13 -13.74
CA LEU A 74 -7.28 -19.46 -12.96
C LEU A 74 -7.28 -17.92 -13.13
N PRO A 75 -7.35 -17.36 -14.36
CA PRO A 75 -7.32 -15.91 -14.55
C PRO A 75 -8.53 -15.19 -13.96
N LYS A 76 -9.68 -15.89 -13.86
CA LYS A 76 -10.95 -15.33 -13.38
C LYS A 76 -10.90 -14.92 -11.90
N ILE A 77 -10.00 -15.51 -11.12
CA ILE A 77 -9.77 -15.13 -9.71
C ILE A 77 -8.48 -14.33 -9.52
N LEU A 78 -7.41 -14.69 -10.25
CA LEU A 78 -6.09 -14.08 -10.08
C LEU A 78 -6.10 -12.58 -10.41
N TRP A 79 -6.81 -12.16 -11.46
CA TRP A 79 -6.83 -10.75 -11.84
C TRP A 79 -7.53 -9.85 -10.82
N PRO A 80 -8.75 -10.20 -10.36
CA PRO A 80 -9.38 -9.47 -9.27
C PRO A 80 -8.52 -9.45 -8.00
N MET A 81 -7.87 -10.56 -7.65
CA MET A 81 -6.99 -10.61 -6.48
C MET A 81 -5.77 -9.68 -6.60
N ALA A 82 -5.14 -9.63 -7.77
CA ALA A 82 -4.06 -8.68 -8.02
C ALA A 82 -4.55 -7.23 -7.88
N GLY A 83 -5.77 -6.94 -8.36
CA GLY A 83 -6.43 -5.65 -8.15
C GLY A 83 -6.61 -5.30 -6.67
N ALA A 84 -7.04 -6.24 -5.83
CA ALA A 84 -7.19 -6.03 -4.39
C ALA A 84 -5.85 -5.69 -3.71
N ILE A 85 -4.77 -6.37 -4.12
CA ILE A 85 -3.41 -6.12 -3.62
C ILE A 85 -2.95 -4.71 -3.98
N VAL A 86 -3.17 -4.27 -5.23
CA VAL A 86 -2.80 -2.93 -5.68
C VAL A 86 -3.59 -1.84 -4.95
N ILE A 87 -4.89 -2.04 -4.70
CA ILE A 87 -5.70 -1.08 -3.93
C ILE A 87 -5.20 -0.99 -2.48
N GLY A 88 -4.95 -2.14 -1.84
CA GLY A 88 -4.45 -2.18 -0.46
C GLY A 88 -3.05 -1.56 -0.32
N GLY A 89 -2.11 -2.00 -1.17
CA GLY A 89 -0.75 -1.49 -1.18
C GLY A 89 -0.68 -0.01 -1.57
N GLY A 90 -1.45 0.41 -2.57
CA GLY A 90 -1.53 1.81 -2.99
C GLY A 90 -2.09 2.71 -1.90
N ALA A 91 -3.18 2.30 -1.23
CA ALA A 91 -3.74 3.05 -0.11
C ALA A 91 -2.75 3.18 1.06
N ALA A 92 -2.02 2.10 1.37
CA ALA A 92 -0.99 2.12 2.42
C ALA A 92 0.18 3.05 2.07
N LEU A 93 0.69 2.99 0.83
CA LEU A 93 1.76 3.87 0.36
C LEU A 93 1.34 5.34 0.42
N ILE A 94 0.11 5.65 0.02
CA ILE A 94 -0.41 7.02 0.10
C ILE A 94 -0.51 7.49 1.55
N GLY A 95 -0.96 6.63 2.49
CA GLY A 95 -1.00 6.95 3.92
C GLY A 95 0.38 7.32 4.46
N ILE A 96 1.38 6.46 4.19
CA ILE A 96 2.78 6.69 4.59
C ILE A 96 3.32 8.02 4.05
N LEU A 97 3.05 8.32 2.77
CA LEU A 97 3.53 9.56 2.13
C LEU A 97 2.76 10.81 2.56
N ALA A 98 1.49 10.67 2.94
CA ALA A 98 0.66 11.77 3.42
C ALA A 98 0.79 12.01 4.94
N GLY A 99 1.49 11.13 5.65
CA GLY A 99 1.68 11.21 7.10
C GLY A 99 0.47 10.79 7.93
N ALA A 100 -0.30 9.81 7.44
CA ALA A 100 -1.49 9.26 8.07
C ALA A 100 -1.33 7.76 8.41
#